data_AF-A0A350C5N6-F1
#
_entry.id   AF-A0A350C5N6-F1
#
_cell.length_a   1.000
_cell.length_b   1.000
_cell.length_c   1.000
_cell.angle_alpha   90.00
_cell.angle_beta   90.00
_cell.angle_gamma   90.00
#
_symmetry.space_group_name_H-M   'P 1'
#
loop_
_entity.id
_entity.type
_entity.pdbx_description
1 polymer ?
#
loop_
_entity_poly.entity_id
_entity_poly.type
_entity_poly.pdbx_seq_one_letter_code
_entity_poly.pdbx_strand_id
1 'polypeptide(L)'
;MAATLFFIFQHKNKLYIVDNTKVDTVPKPREMIRRASTIEQIREIAASMDMEIANDTARERTRKHTEEGRKRIAEAKMGDKHPARIHGRSQEFREKVSKTMKGTRRGANNPMYGRRHKDSTRQKIHDALVNREKLYWICSPTGRKKIPISQPLPAGWQYGMYYDPYKPKD
;
A
#
# COMPACT_ATOMS: atom_id res chain seq x y z
N MET A 1 -20.40 6.37 4.94
CA MET A 1 -20.91 4.98 4.81
C MET A 1 -22.06 4.84 5.78
N ALA A 2 -23.29 4.66 5.29
CA ALA A 2 -24.44 4.46 6.16
C ALA A 2 -24.20 3.23 7.04
N ALA A 3 -24.54 3.31 8.33
CA ALA A 3 -24.45 2.18 9.23
C ALA A 3 -25.33 1.05 8.66
N THR A 4 -24.71 -0.10 8.36
CA THR A 4 -25.42 -1.28 7.86
C THR A 4 -26.24 -1.85 9.01
N LEU A 5 -27.54 -1.58 9.01
CA LEU A 5 -28.51 -2.25 9.87
C LEU A 5 -28.96 -3.54 9.18
N PHE A 6 -29.18 -4.57 9.99
CA PHE A 6 -29.67 -5.87 9.56
C PHE A 6 -31.10 -6.06 10.09
N PHE A 7 -31.92 -6.78 9.34
CA PHE A 7 -33.33 -7.02 9.64
C PHE A 7 -33.69 -8.49 9.49
N ILE A 8 -34.59 -8.96 10.36
CA ILE A 8 -35.24 -10.26 10.22
C ILE A 8 -36.70 -10.01 9.84
N PHE A 9 -37.12 -10.60 8.72
CA PHE A 9 -38.51 -10.63 8.32
C PHE A 9 -39.07 -12.05 8.34
N GLN A 10 -40.35 -12.19 8.69
CA GLN A 10 -41.13 -13.41 8.57
C GLN A 10 -42.09 -13.32 7.38
N HIS A 11 -42.14 -14.37 6.58
CA HIS A 11 -43.11 -14.53 5.50
C HIS A 11 -43.51 -16.01 5.38
N LYS A 12 -44.81 -16.31 5.57
CA LYS A 12 -45.40 -17.67 5.38
C LYS A 12 -44.53 -18.79 5.99
N ASN A 13 -44.12 -18.61 7.24
CA ASN A 13 -43.26 -19.50 8.05
C ASN A 13 -41.78 -19.60 7.64
N LYS A 14 -41.28 -18.65 6.85
CA LYS A 14 -39.85 -18.56 6.50
C LYS A 14 -39.23 -17.27 7.01
N LEU A 15 -37.98 -17.36 7.47
CA LEU A 15 -37.19 -16.22 7.92
C LEU A 15 -36.29 -15.69 6.81
N TYR A 16 -36.24 -14.36 6.67
CA TYR A 16 -35.39 -13.65 5.73
C TYR A 16 -34.46 -12.71 6.49
N ILE A 17 -33.15 -12.91 6.35
CA ILE A 17 -32.10 -12.06 6.95
C ILE A 17 -31.55 -11.15 5.87
N VAL A 18 -31.79 -9.85 6.04
CA VAL A 18 -31.57 -8.87 4.99
C VAL A 18 -30.91 -7.60 5.51
N ASP A 19 -29.98 -7.07 4.72
CA ASP A 19 -29.35 -5.77 4.95
C ASP A 19 -30.32 -4.62 4.63
N ASN A 20 -30.10 -3.44 5.22
CA ASN A 20 -30.89 -2.23 4.94
C ASN A 20 -31.07 -1.90 3.45
N THR A 21 -30.10 -2.25 2.61
CA THR A 21 -30.14 -1.98 1.17
C THR A 21 -31.00 -2.96 0.37
N LYS A 22 -31.37 -4.12 0.94
CA LYS A 22 -32.03 -5.21 0.22
C LYS A 22 -33.44 -5.52 0.72
N VAL A 23 -34.03 -4.69 1.56
CA VAL A 23 -35.35 -4.91 2.21
C VAL A 23 -36.45 -5.26 1.20
N ASP A 24 -36.39 -4.70 -0.01
CA ASP A 24 -37.39 -4.93 -1.05
C ASP A 24 -37.38 -6.34 -1.66
N THR A 25 -36.33 -7.12 -1.42
CA THR A 25 -36.24 -8.51 -1.87
C THR A 25 -37.18 -9.46 -1.10
N VAL A 26 -37.73 -9.03 0.04
CA VAL A 26 -38.64 -9.86 0.85
C VAL A 26 -40.08 -9.77 0.30
N PRO A 27 -40.73 -10.90 -0.05
CA PRO A 27 -42.10 -10.93 -0.57
C PRO A 27 -43.13 -10.40 0.43
N LYS A 28 -44.15 -9.67 -0.05
CA LYS A 28 -45.30 -9.22 0.77
C LYS A 28 -46.36 -10.33 0.90
N PRO A 29 -47.12 -10.44 2.01
CA PRO A 29 -47.02 -9.66 3.26
C PRO A 29 -45.80 -10.08 4.08
N ARG A 30 -45.06 -9.10 4.63
CA ARG A 30 -43.83 -9.32 5.41
C ARG A 30 -43.97 -8.68 6.78
N GLU A 31 -43.63 -9.42 7.82
CA GLU A 31 -43.62 -8.92 9.20
C GLU A 31 -42.17 -8.74 9.66
N MET A 32 -41.83 -7.56 10.16
CA MET A 32 -40.50 -7.28 10.69
C MET A 32 -40.45 -7.74 12.14
N ILE A 33 -39.57 -8.70 12.44
CA ILE A 33 -39.41 -9.23 13.80
C ILE A 33 -38.50 -8.31 14.62
N ARG A 34 -37.29 -8.05 14.10
CA ARG A 34 -36.27 -7.28 14.81
C ARG A 34 -35.31 -6.61 13.84
N ARG A 35 -34.74 -5.50 14.31
CA ARG A 35 -33.56 -4.84 13.72
C ARG A 35 -32.37 -4.98 14.66
N ALA A 36 -31.18 -5.17 14.12
CA ALA A 36 -29.93 -5.16 14.87
C ALA A 36 -28.80 -4.46 14.10
N SER A 37 -27.77 -4.04 14.82
CA SER A 37 -26.56 -3.45 14.24
C SER A 37 -25.55 -4.51 13.80
N THR A 38 -25.67 -5.75 14.30
CA THR A 38 -24.78 -6.85 13.98
C THR A 38 -25.56 -8.02 13.41
N ILE A 39 -24.97 -8.70 12.42
CA ILE A 39 -25.54 -9.89 11.79
C ILE A 39 -25.64 -11.08 12.76
N GLU A 40 -24.68 -11.18 13.68
CA GLU A 40 -24.57 -12.27 14.66
C GLU A 40 -25.77 -12.30 15.59
N GLN A 41 -26.15 -11.15 16.14
CA GLN A 41 -27.36 -11.00 16.97
C GLN A 41 -28.63 -11.42 16.24
N ILE A 42 -28.69 -11.17 14.92
CA ILE A 42 -29.84 -11.58 14.12
C ILE A 42 -29.85 -13.09 13.86
N ARG A 43 -28.69 -13.69 13.61
CA ARG A 43 -28.58 -15.14 13.44
C ARG A 43 -28.92 -15.89 14.72
N GLU A 44 -28.53 -15.38 15.88
CA GLU A 44 -28.92 -15.94 17.19
C GLU A 44 -30.43 -15.90 17.41
N ILE A 45 -31.07 -14.76 17.10
CA ILE A 45 -32.52 -14.63 17.20
C ILE A 45 -33.22 -15.57 16.21
N ALA A 46 -32.75 -15.65 14.97
CA ALA A 46 -33.31 -16.56 13.97
C ALA A 46 -33.18 -18.03 14.40
N ALA A 47 -32.03 -18.41 14.97
CA ALA A 47 -31.81 -19.76 15.51
C ALA A 47 -32.74 -20.08 16.68
N SER A 48 -33.11 -19.08 17.50
CA SER A 48 -34.07 -19.27 18.60
C SER A 48 -35.53 -19.48 18.14
N MET A 49 -35.85 -19.15 16.88
CA MET A 49 -37.21 -19.13 16.36
C MET A 49 -37.65 -20.41 15.65
N ASP A 50 -36.77 -21.43 15.55
CA ASP A 50 -37.05 -22.76 14.97
C ASP A 50 -37.80 -22.72 13.60
N MET A 51 -37.48 -21.72 12.78
CA MET A 51 -38.05 -21.51 11.44
C MET A 51 -36.95 -21.62 10.38
N GLU A 52 -37.31 -22.09 9.19
CA GLU A 52 -36.37 -22.19 8.07
C GLU A 52 -35.90 -20.80 7.59
N ILE A 53 -34.58 -20.61 7.52
CA ILE A 53 -33.97 -19.41 6.94
C ILE A 53 -33.96 -19.57 5.41
N ALA A 54 -34.81 -18.81 4.72
CA ALA A 54 -34.97 -18.89 3.27
C ALA A 54 -33.91 -18.09 2.50
N ASN A 55 -33.37 -17.02 3.09
CA ASN A 55 -32.36 -16.20 2.45
C ASN A 55 -31.51 -15.48 3.51
N ASP A 56 -30.21 -15.81 3.56
CA ASP A 56 -29.21 -15.02 4.29
C ASP A 56 -28.36 -14.26 3.27
N THR A 57 -28.73 -13.00 3.05
CA THR A 57 -28.03 -12.14 2.09
C THR A 57 -26.81 -11.45 2.66
N ALA A 58 -26.55 -11.64 3.95
CA ALA A 58 -25.58 -10.87 4.70
C ALA A 58 -24.22 -11.60 4.72
N ARG A 59 -23.16 -10.86 4.38
CA ARG A 59 -21.82 -11.42 4.10
C ARG A 59 -21.16 -11.92 5.38
N GLU A 60 -20.59 -13.13 5.35
CA GLU A 60 -19.76 -13.61 6.46
C GLU A 60 -18.53 -12.72 6.66
N ARG A 61 -18.36 -12.21 7.89
CA ARG A 61 -17.23 -11.35 8.24
C ARG A 61 -16.04 -12.24 8.62
N THR A 62 -15.15 -12.52 7.67
CA THR A 62 -13.92 -13.25 7.96
C THR A 62 -12.93 -12.37 8.74
N ARG A 63 -12.30 -12.91 9.79
CA ARG A 63 -11.26 -12.21 10.59
C ARG A 63 -10.07 -11.73 9.74
N LYS A 64 -9.79 -12.43 8.64
CA LYS A 64 -8.74 -12.09 7.68
C LYS A 64 -9.35 -11.79 6.32
N HIS A 65 -8.76 -10.84 5.59
CA HIS A 65 -9.09 -10.63 4.19
C HIS A 65 -8.71 -11.85 3.34
N THR A 66 -9.59 -12.18 2.39
CA THR A 66 -9.29 -13.11 1.29
C THR A 66 -8.11 -12.60 0.47
N GLU A 67 -7.44 -13.49 -0.26
CA GLU A 67 -6.29 -13.11 -1.10
C GLU A 67 -6.66 -12.05 -2.15
N GLU A 68 -7.81 -12.22 -2.81
CA GLU A 68 -8.36 -11.23 -3.74
C GLU A 68 -8.63 -9.88 -3.07
N GLY A 69 -9.10 -9.89 -1.82
CA GLY A 69 -9.29 -8.67 -1.04
C GLY A 69 -7.97 -7.95 -0.78
N ARG A 70 -6.91 -8.69 -0.44
CA ARG A 70 -5.57 -8.11 -0.25
C ARG A 70 -5.00 -7.56 -1.56
N LYS A 71 -5.16 -8.28 -2.67
CA LYS A 71 -4.73 -7.81 -4.00
C LYS A 71 -5.41 -6.50 -4.38
N ARG A 72 -6.74 -6.41 -4.23
CA ARG A 72 -7.48 -5.16 -4.47
C ARG A 72 -6.99 -4.01 -3.61
N ILE A 73 -6.75 -4.24 -2.31
CA ILE A 73 -6.21 -3.20 -1.41
C ILE A 73 -4.79 -2.79 -1.83
N ALA A 74 -3.96 -3.75 -2.22
CA ALA A 74 -2.59 -3.49 -2.67
C ALA A 74 -2.58 -2.65 -3.95
N GLU A 75 -3.37 -3.04 -4.96
CA GLU A 75 -3.53 -2.30 -6.22
C GLU A 75 -4.06 -0.88 -6.00
N ALA A 76 -5.03 -0.71 -5.10
CA ALA A 76 -5.57 0.60 -4.75
C ALA A 76 -4.54 1.53 -4.11
N LYS A 77 -3.50 0.97 -3.47
CA LYS A 77 -2.43 1.72 -2.79
C LYS A 77 -1.10 1.74 -3.54
N MET A 78 -1.05 1.18 -4.74
CA MET A 78 0.19 1.04 -5.49
C MET A 78 0.52 2.32 -6.27
N GLY A 79 1.80 2.71 -6.22
CA GLY A 79 2.34 3.82 -7.00
C GLY A 79 1.64 5.16 -6.75
N ASP A 80 1.12 5.74 -7.82
CA ASP A 80 0.56 7.09 -7.90
C ASP A 80 -0.75 7.24 -7.14
N LYS A 81 -1.47 6.14 -6.96
CA LYS A 81 -2.72 6.09 -6.22
C LYS A 81 -2.51 6.20 -4.70
N HIS A 82 -1.27 6.07 -4.23
CA HIS A 82 -1.00 6.11 -2.80
C HIS A 82 -1.34 7.50 -2.24
N PRO A 83 -2.16 7.62 -1.17
CA PRO A 83 -2.61 8.91 -0.64
C PRO A 83 -1.46 9.87 -0.30
N ALA A 84 -0.37 9.35 0.25
CA ALA A 84 0.81 10.16 0.58
C ALA A 84 1.61 10.66 -0.65
N ARG A 85 1.38 10.10 -1.84
CA ARG A 85 1.93 10.61 -3.09
C ARG A 85 1.05 11.72 -3.66
N ILE A 86 -0.28 11.59 -3.53
CA ILE A 86 -1.26 12.60 -3.99
C ILE A 86 -1.23 13.85 -3.08
N HIS A 87 -1.35 13.66 -1.77
CA HIS A 87 -1.49 14.76 -0.80
C HIS A 87 -0.16 15.15 -0.15
N GLY A 88 0.93 14.44 -0.45
CA GLY A 88 2.19 14.57 0.28
C GLY A 88 2.11 14.08 1.73
N ARG A 89 3.18 14.33 2.48
CA ARG A 89 3.22 14.16 3.94
C ARG A 89 3.46 15.53 4.55
N SER A 90 2.74 15.86 5.63
CA SER A 90 2.94 17.11 6.35
C SER A 90 4.37 17.22 6.87
N GLN A 91 4.84 18.46 7.01
CA GLN A 91 6.18 18.72 7.54
C GLN A 91 6.34 18.17 8.96
N GLU A 92 5.34 18.38 9.82
CA GLU A 92 5.32 17.83 11.18
C GLU A 92 5.48 16.30 11.19
N PHE A 93 4.81 15.59 10.28
CA PHE A 93 4.94 14.14 10.18
C PHE A 93 6.37 13.74 9.77
N ARG A 94 6.96 14.45 8.80
CA ARG A 94 8.35 14.20 8.36
C ARG A 94 9.33 14.44 9.50
N GLU A 95 9.14 15.51 10.26
CA GLU A 95 9.99 15.84 11.41
C GLU A 95 9.85 14.84 12.54
N LYS A 96 8.62 14.44 12.88
CA LYS A 96 8.35 13.39 13.88
C LYS A 96 9.07 12.10 13.50
N VAL A 97 8.90 11.63 12.27
CA VAL A 97 9.57 10.42 11.78
C VAL A 97 11.10 10.58 11.79
N SER A 98 11.61 11.73 11.36
CA SER A 98 13.05 12.02 11.38
C SER A 98 13.61 11.94 12.80
N LYS A 99 12.97 12.61 13.78
CA LYS A 99 13.36 12.59 15.19
C LYS A 99 13.35 11.17 15.77
N THR A 100 12.30 10.40 15.52
CA THR A 100 12.19 9.02 16.03
C THR A 100 13.21 8.07 15.40
N MET A 101 13.51 8.22 14.11
CA MET A 101 14.34 7.26 13.39
C MET A 101 15.84 7.58 13.42
N LYS A 102 16.21 8.86 13.63
CA LYS A 102 17.60 9.30 13.63
C LYS A 102 18.37 8.60 14.76
N GLY A 103 19.46 7.93 14.39
CA GLY A 103 20.35 7.25 15.35
C GLY A 103 19.97 5.80 15.71
N THR A 104 18.72 5.39 15.50
CA THR A 104 18.21 4.06 15.90
C THR A 104 18.96 2.86 15.28
N ARG A 105 19.59 3.03 14.10
CA ARG A 105 20.26 1.95 13.36
C ARG A 105 21.72 2.25 13.05
N ARG A 106 22.43 2.90 13.98
CA ARG A 106 23.85 3.22 13.86
C ARG A 106 24.72 2.31 14.72
N GLY A 107 25.97 2.09 14.29
CA GLY A 107 26.96 1.29 15.03
C GLY A 107 26.43 -0.10 15.36
N ALA A 108 26.50 -0.48 16.65
CA ALA A 108 26.03 -1.76 17.16
C ALA A 108 24.51 -1.98 16.99
N ASN A 109 23.71 -0.91 16.89
CA ASN A 109 22.25 -1.01 16.70
C ASN A 109 21.86 -1.28 15.24
N ASN A 110 22.81 -1.29 14.31
CA ASN A 110 22.53 -1.72 12.95
C ASN A 110 22.25 -3.24 12.95
N PRO A 111 21.12 -3.73 12.40
CA PRO A 111 20.82 -5.17 12.32
C PRO A 111 21.90 -6.01 11.60
N MET A 112 22.72 -5.37 10.77
CA MET A 112 23.84 -5.99 10.07
C MET A 112 25.18 -5.87 10.81
N TYR A 113 25.22 -5.25 11.99
CA TYR A 113 26.45 -5.14 12.77
C TYR A 113 26.99 -6.53 13.14
N GLY A 114 28.30 -6.72 12.95
CA GLY A 114 28.98 -8.01 13.17
C GLY A 114 28.66 -9.11 12.14
N ARG A 115 27.76 -8.86 11.17
CA ARG A 115 27.42 -9.85 10.13
C ARG A 115 28.30 -9.66 8.89
N ARG A 116 28.73 -10.78 8.29
CA ARG A 116 29.42 -10.79 6.99
C ARG A 116 28.47 -11.25 5.88
N HIS A 117 28.62 -10.66 4.69
CA HIS A 117 27.91 -11.13 3.50
C HIS A 117 28.45 -12.49 3.05
N LYS A 118 27.57 -13.36 2.57
CA LYS A 118 27.94 -14.62 1.92
C LYS A 118 28.64 -14.34 0.58
N ASP A 119 29.50 -15.24 0.12
CA ASP A 119 30.22 -15.05 -1.14
C ASP A 119 29.29 -14.91 -2.35
N SER A 120 28.18 -15.65 -2.39
CA SER A 120 27.16 -15.49 -3.44
C SER A 120 26.54 -14.09 -3.46
N THR A 121 26.41 -13.42 -2.30
CA THR A 121 25.94 -12.03 -2.24
C THR A 121 27.01 -11.06 -2.68
N ARG A 122 28.27 -11.30 -2.32
CA ARG A 122 29.42 -10.50 -2.77
C ARG A 122 29.57 -10.56 -4.29
N GLN A 123 29.41 -11.74 -4.88
CA GLN A 123 29.43 -11.91 -6.33
C GLN A 123 28.33 -11.10 -7.01
N LYS A 124 27.08 -11.17 -6.52
CA LYS A 124 25.97 -10.36 -7.05
C LYS A 124 26.24 -8.86 -6.99
N ILE A 125 26.84 -8.39 -5.89
CA ILE A 125 27.24 -6.98 -5.76
C ILE A 125 28.32 -6.63 -6.79
N HIS A 126 29.30 -7.51 -6.98
CA HIS A 126 30.35 -7.34 -7.98
C HIS A 126 29.79 -7.29 -9.40
N ASP A 127 28.99 -8.28 -9.79
CA ASP A 127 28.38 -8.36 -11.13
C ASP A 127 27.52 -7.11 -11.40
N ALA A 128 26.75 -6.65 -10.42
CA ALA A 128 25.96 -5.42 -10.53
C ALA A 128 26.81 -4.15 -10.70
N LEU A 129 28.00 -4.10 -10.07
CA LEU A 129 28.94 -2.98 -10.23
C LEU A 129 29.63 -3.00 -11.59
N VAL A 130 30.01 -4.18 -12.08
CA VAL A 130 30.65 -4.34 -13.39
C VAL A 130 29.68 -4.02 -14.52
N ASN A 131 28.43 -4.49 -14.41
CA ASN A 131 27.38 -4.23 -15.40
C ASN A 131 26.86 -2.78 -15.35
N ARG A 132 27.17 -2.03 -14.30
CA ARG A 132 26.80 -0.62 -14.22
C ARG A 132 27.69 0.18 -15.16
N GLU A 133 27.04 0.96 -16.02
CA GLU A 133 27.73 1.88 -16.89
C GLU A 133 28.62 2.85 -16.10
N LYS A 134 29.87 3.01 -16.54
CA LYS A 134 30.81 3.96 -15.95
C LYS A 134 30.26 5.37 -16.12
N LEU A 135 30.59 6.24 -15.16
CA LEU A 135 30.16 7.62 -15.14
C LEU A 135 31.39 8.54 -15.19
N TYR A 136 31.38 9.53 -16.08
CA TYR A 136 32.36 10.60 -16.09
C TYR A 136 31.86 11.81 -15.34
N TRP A 137 32.77 12.49 -14.65
CA TRP A 137 32.52 13.85 -14.20
C TRP A 137 32.60 14.80 -15.37
N ILE A 138 31.60 15.66 -15.46
CA ILE A 138 31.61 16.81 -16.35
C ILE A 138 31.34 18.07 -15.53
N CYS A 139 31.88 19.17 -16.00
CA CYS A 139 31.75 20.46 -15.35
C CYS A 139 31.51 21.58 -16.36
N SER A 140 30.91 22.64 -15.86
CA SER A 140 30.57 23.88 -16.54
C SER A 140 30.83 25.04 -15.57
N PRO A 141 30.73 26.31 -16.02
CA PRO A 141 30.77 27.46 -15.12
C PRO A 141 29.68 27.42 -14.04
N THR A 142 28.57 26.73 -14.31
CA THR A 142 27.39 26.65 -13.44
C THR A 142 27.45 25.49 -12.43
N GLY A 143 28.36 24.53 -12.60
CA GLY A 143 28.52 23.43 -11.65
C GLY A 143 29.12 22.16 -12.24
N ARG A 144 28.88 21.04 -11.56
CA ARG A 144 29.41 19.72 -11.94
C ARG A 144 28.34 18.64 -11.81
N LYS A 145 28.34 17.68 -12.73
CA LYS A 145 27.47 16.49 -12.67
C LYS A 145 28.18 15.27 -13.23
N LYS A 146 27.64 14.08 -12.96
CA LYS A 146 28.11 12.83 -13.57
C LYS A 146 27.23 12.48 -14.76
N ILE A 147 27.82 12.06 -15.88
CA ILE A 147 27.10 11.52 -17.04
C ILE A 147 27.56 10.08 -17.34
N PRO A 148 26.67 9.21 -17.83
CA PRO A 148 27.07 7.93 -18.40
C PRO A 148 27.96 8.11 -19.63
N ILE A 149 28.84 7.15 -19.89
CA ILE A 149 29.75 7.18 -21.06
C ILE A 149 28.98 7.20 -22.39
N SER A 150 27.83 6.56 -22.44
CA SER A 150 26.95 6.46 -23.62
C SER A 150 26.30 7.78 -23.99
N GLN A 151 26.21 8.73 -23.05
CA GLN A 151 25.63 10.04 -23.32
C GLN A 151 26.71 11.00 -23.82
N PRO A 152 26.46 11.74 -24.92
CA PRO A 152 27.41 12.73 -25.42
C PRO A 152 27.57 13.87 -24.42
N LEU A 153 28.74 14.52 -24.46
CA LEU A 153 29.03 15.70 -23.65
C LEU A 153 28.07 16.84 -24.04
N PRO A 154 27.32 17.42 -23.09
CA PRO A 154 26.45 18.56 -23.39
C PRO A 154 27.27 19.77 -23.86
N ALA A 155 26.72 20.57 -24.77
CA ALA A 155 27.40 21.75 -25.29
C ALA A 155 27.85 22.71 -24.18
N GLY A 156 29.11 23.15 -24.22
CA GLY A 156 29.69 24.06 -23.22
C GLY A 156 30.10 23.39 -21.90
N TRP A 157 29.99 22.06 -21.79
CA TRP A 157 30.55 21.31 -20.67
C TRP A 157 31.91 20.73 -21.07
N GLN A 158 32.75 20.47 -20.08
CA GLN A 158 34.04 19.80 -20.26
C GLN A 158 34.15 18.59 -19.34
N TYR A 159 34.95 17.60 -19.75
CA TYR A 159 35.31 16.48 -18.89
C TYR A 159 36.21 16.95 -17.75
N GLY A 160 35.83 16.58 -16.52
CA GLY A 160 36.57 16.91 -15.30
C GLY A 160 35.65 17.27 -14.13
N MET A 161 36.25 17.35 -12.94
CA MET A 161 35.55 17.81 -11.73
C MET A 161 35.53 19.34 -11.58
N TYR A 162 36.49 20.03 -12.22
CA TYR A 162 36.71 21.46 -12.12
C TYR A 162 36.66 22.09 -13.51
N TYR A 163 35.94 23.21 -13.61
CA TYR A 163 35.85 23.98 -14.84
C TYR A 163 37.16 24.73 -15.08
N ASP A 164 37.66 24.67 -16.31
CA ASP A 164 38.90 25.27 -16.76
C ASP A 164 38.57 26.06 -18.04
N PRO A 165 38.46 27.39 -17.95
CA PRO A 165 38.12 28.24 -19.09
C PRO A 165 39.11 28.15 -20.26
N TYR A 166 40.34 27.71 -20.01
CA TYR A 166 41.44 27.70 -20.99
C TYR A 166 41.73 26.32 -21.55
N LYS A 167 40.92 25.31 -21.19
CA LYS A 167 41.09 23.97 -21.71
C LYS A 167 40.87 23.97 -23.23
N PRO A 168 41.83 23.49 -24.03
CA PRO A 168 41.66 23.42 -25.48
C PRO A 168 40.42 22.58 -25.81
N LYS A 169 39.60 23.10 -26.71
CA LYS A 169 38.47 22.37 -27.29
C LYS A 169 39.03 21.57 -28.46
N ASP A 170 39.28 20.29 -28.21
CA ASP A 170 39.59 19.31 -29.27
C ASP A 170 38.36 19.09 -30.17
#